data_AF-A0A2V8KEV4-F1
#
_entry.id   AF-A0A2V8KEV4-F1
#
_cell.length_a   1.000
_cell.length_b   1.000
_cell.length_c   1.000
_cell.angle_alpha   90.00
_cell.angle_beta   90.00
_cell.angle_gamma   90.00
#
_symmetry.space_group_name_H-M   'P 1'
#
loop_
_entity.id
_entity.type
_entity.pdbx_description
1 polymer ?
#
loop_
_entity_poly.entity_id
_entity_poly.type
_entity_poly.pdbx_seq_one_letter_code
_entity_poly.pdbx_strand_id
1 'polypeptide(L)'
;MMANGDVAPTRVVRGGAKMGWKSGGGVAVDPVHNLLVTDGTVEVEGEGWRTSYRGGRESILIFERSANGEVKPLRVIRGPKTGIHGIRQMQVLPKGGWIVITQITDGGIAEPEGTFVGVWSINDNGDVPPRWKIEGKESNIMKKPRGVALDPKHKEVIVSDMRLNAVLTFYFPEIF
;
A
#
# COMPACT_ATOMS: atom_id res chain seq x y z
N MET A 1 -16.60 -23.26 14.03
CA MET A 1 -17.75 -22.36 13.82
C MET A 1 -17.64 -21.83 12.39
N MET A 2 -18.63 -22.08 11.53
CA MET A 2 -18.69 -21.47 10.20
C MET A 2 -19.14 -20.02 10.33
N ALA A 3 -18.54 -19.09 9.60
CA ALA A 3 -18.96 -17.69 9.62
C ALA A 3 -20.32 -17.54 8.92
N ASN A 4 -21.31 -16.97 9.60
CA ASN A 4 -22.68 -16.75 9.12
C ASN A 4 -22.92 -15.28 8.69
N GLY A 5 -21.85 -14.51 8.50
CA GLY A 5 -21.92 -13.08 8.18
C GLY A 5 -21.91 -12.15 9.39
N ASP A 6 -22.13 -12.65 10.61
CA ASP A 6 -21.97 -11.90 11.87
C ASP A 6 -20.95 -12.61 12.78
N VAL A 7 -19.68 -12.22 12.63
CA VAL A 7 -18.57 -12.85 13.34
C VAL A 7 -17.66 -11.81 13.96
N ALA A 8 -17.37 -11.97 15.25
CA ALA A 8 -16.40 -11.14 15.95
C ALA A 8 -14.97 -11.37 15.37
N PRO A 9 -14.11 -10.34 15.34
CA PRO A 9 -12.72 -10.53 14.97
C PRO A 9 -12.02 -11.44 15.97
N THR A 10 -11.24 -12.40 15.48
CA THR A 10 -10.44 -13.29 16.33
C THR A 10 -9.17 -12.62 16.86
N ARG A 11 -8.70 -11.56 16.18
CA ARG A 11 -7.55 -10.72 16.53
C ARG A 11 -7.77 -9.30 16.02
N VAL A 12 -7.21 -8.31 16.73
CA VAL A 12 -7.24 -6.91 16.30
C VAL A 12 -5.86 -6.30 16.49
N VAL A 13 -5.25 -5.85 15.39
CA VAL A 13 -4.03 -5.04 15.41
C VAL A 13 -4.43 -3.57 15.34
N ARG A 14 -3.94 -2.75 16.27
CA ARG A 14 -4.26 -1.31 16.30
C ARG A 14 -3.07 -0.47 16.77
N GLY A 15 -3.05 0.78 16.35
CA GLY A 15 -2.16 1.78 16.94
C GLY A 15 -2.61 2.08 18.35
N GLY A 16 -1.71 1.93 19.33
CA GLY A 16 -1.98 2.33 20.70
C GLY A 16 -1.98 3.85 20.86
N ALA A 17 -2.58 4.38 21.93
CA ALA A 17 -2.70 5.83 22.17
C ALA A 17 -1.34 6.57 22.19
N LYS A 18 -0.23 5.85 22.45
CA LYS A 18 1.15 6.36 22.43
C LYS A 18 1.88 6.11 21.10
N MET A 19 1.40 5.17 20.28
CA MET A 19 2.01 4.76 19.02
C MET A 19 1.13 5.30 17.91
N GLY A 20 1.28 6.58 17.62
CA GLY A 20 0.46 7.29 16.65
C GLY A 20 0.56 6.64 15.28
N TRP A 21 -0.39 5.77 14.94
CA TRP A 21 -0.70 5.42 13.57
C TRP A 21 -2.18 5.08 13.40
N LYS A 22 -2.70 5.37 12.21
CA LYS A 22 -4.07 5.09 11.79
C LYS A 22 -4.07 4.32 10.48
N SER A 23 -4.76 3.18 10.45
CA SER A 23 -4.87 2.33 9.24
C SER A 23 -5.60 3.07 8.12
N GLY A 24 -5.13 2.91 6.88
CA GLY A 24 -5.69 3.58 5.70
C GLY A 24 -6.76 2.78 4.95
N GLY A 25 -6.64 1.46 4.86
CA GLY A 25 -7.62 0.57 4.26
C GLY A 25 -7.05 -0.44 3.27
N GLY A 26 -5.85 -0.22 2.74
CA GLY A 26 -5.11 -1.24 1.99
C GLY A 26 -4.49 -2.27 2.94
N VAL A 27 -4.73 -3.56 2.68
CA VAL A 27 -4.15 -4.66 3.46
C VAL A 27 -3.67 -5.77 2.53
N ALA A 28 -2.54 -6.37 2.84
CA ALA A 28 -2.02 -7.55 2.17
C ALA A 28 -1.33 -8.49 3.18
N VAL A 29 -1.29 -9.78 2.84
CA VAL A 29 -0.74 -10.83 3.71
C VAL A 29 0.33 -11.58 2.94
N ASP A 30 1.48 -11.79 3.58
CA ASP A 30 2.52 -12.69 3.13
C ASP A 30 2.58 -13.91 4.06
N PRO A 31 1.99 -15.05 3.68
CA PRO A 31 2.04 -16.25 4.50
C PRO A 31 3.42 -16.92 4.50
N VAL A 32 4.27 -16.65 3.50
CA VAL A 32 5.60 -17.27 3.37
C VAL A 32 6.58 -16.62 4.33
N HIS A 33 6.57 -15.28 4.40
CA HIS A 33 7.44 -14.51 5.30
C HIS A 33 6.78 -14.15 6.64
N ASN A 34 5.55 -14.64 6.89
CA ASN A 34 4.75 -14.35 8.08
C ASN A 34 4.49 -12.85 8.31
N LEU A 35 4.19 -12.09 7.24
CA LEU A 35 3.94 -10.65 7.32
C LEU A 35 2.48 -10.28 7.08
N LEU A 36 2.03 -9.25 7.79
CA LEU A 36 0.81 -8.47 7.50
C LEU A 36 1.26 -7.06 7.12
N VAL A 37 0.84 -6.59 5.96
CA VAL A 37 1.16 -5.26 5.45
C VAL A 37 -0.13 -4.46 5.38
N THR A 38 -0.11 -3.23 5.88
CA THR A 38 -1.22 -2.29 5.76
C THR A 38 -0.70 -0.90 5.45
N ASP A 39 -1.54 -0.05 4.87
CA ASP A 39 -1.27 1.37 4.77
C ASP A 39 -1.72 2.11 6.04
N GLY A 40 -1.20 3.31 6.22
CA GLY A 40 -1.66 4.19 7.28
C GLY A 40 -0.93 5.52 7.35
N THR A 41 -1.39 6.36 8.25
CA THR A 41 -0.73 7.61 8.63
C THR A 41 -0.04 7.40 9.96
N VAL A 42 1.22 7.81 10.08
CA VAL A 42 1.95 7.80 11.36
C VAL A 42 1.84 9.18 12.02
N GLU A 43 1.24 9.21 13.20
CA GLU A 43 0.88 10.37 14.05
C GLU A 43 1.80 10.53 15.27
N VAL A 44 3.11 10.43 15.09
CA VAL A 44 4.06 10.75 16.17
C VAL A 44 4.19 12.28 16.28
N GLU A 45 3.95 12.84 17.47
CA GLU A 45 4.18 14.27 17.76
C GLU A 45 5.65 14.64 17.48
N GLY A 46 5.88 15.75 16.78
CA GLY A 46 7.22 16.31 16.55
C GLY A 46 8.08 15.64 15.47
N GLU A 47 7.76 14.42 15.02
CA GLU A 47 8.60 13.67 14.05
C GLU A 47 7.85 13.13 12.81
N GLY A 48 6.71 13.73 12.48
CA GLY A 48 5.85 13.23 11.41
C GLY A 48 6.09 13.84 10.04
N TRP A 49 6.73 13.14 9.11
CA TRP A 49 6.62 13.49 7.68
C TRP A 49 5.16 13.36 7.21
N ARG A 50 4.51 14.45 6.85
CA ARG A 50 3.20 14.43 6.20
C ARG A 50 3.31 14.94 4.78
N THR A 51 2.56 14.32 3.88
CA THR A 51 2.36 14.90 2.58
C THR A 51 1.51 16.19 2.67
N SER A 52 1.72 17.11 1.73
CA SER A 52 0.86 18.28 1.50
C SER A 52 -0.56 17.92 1.03
N TYR A 53 -0.79 16.71 0.53
CA TYR A 53 -2.09 16.30 0.02
C TYR A 53 -3.04 15.83 1.13
N ARG A 54 -4.33 16.05 0.91
CA ARG A 54 -5.39 15.67 1.85
C ARG A 54 -5.78 14.22 1.61
N GLY A 55 -5.30 13.31 2.45
CA GLY A 55 -5.68 11.90 2.32
C GLY A 55 -5.19 10.99 3.43
N GLY A 56 -4.05 11.31 4.04
CA GLY A 56 -3.36 10.36 4.91
C GLY A 56 -2.93 9.11 4.14
N ARG A 57 -2.61 8.03 4.84
CA ARG A 57 -2.18 6.74 4.25
C ARG A 57 -0.86 6.84 3.50
N GLU A 58 0.01 7.72 3.98
CA GLU A 58 1.31 8.06 3.41
C GLU A 58 2.44 7.12 3.89
N SER A 59 2.09 5.93 4.40
CA SER A 59 3.05 4.98 4.96
C SER A 59 2.65 3.54 4.66
N ILE A 60 3.65 2.70 4.39
CA ILE A 60 3.50 1.24 4.42
C ILE A 60 3.94 0.78 5.81
N LEU A 61 3.05 0.07 6.51
CA LEU A 61 3.26 -0.47 7.84
C LEU A 61 3.34 -2.00 7.73
N ILE A 62 4.44 -2.58 8.19
CA ILE A 62 4.70 -4.03 8.10
C ILE A 62 4.69 -4.61 9.51
N PHE A 63 3.89 -5.64 9.75
CA PHE A 63 3.74 -6.32 11.03
C PHE A 63 4.01 -7.82 10.89
N GLU A 64 4.25 -8.48 12.02
CA GLU A 64 4.05 -9.94 12.10
C GLU A 64 2.59 -10.26 11.77
N ARG A 65 2.37 -11.28 10.93
CA ARG A 65 1.01 -11.74 10.56
C ARG A 65 0.20 -12.24 11.76
N SER A 66 0.90 -12.60 12.84
CA SER A 66 0.28 -13.06 14.09
C SER A 66 0.01 -11.95 15.11
N ALA A 67 0.36 -10.71 14.82
CA ALA A 67 0.16 -9.57 15.70
C ALA A 67 -1.28 -9.47 16.25
N ASN A 68 -1.39 -9.02 17.50
CA ASN A 68 -2.66 -8.79 18.19
C ASN A 68 -2.48 -7.75 19.29
N GLY A 69 -3.47 -6.87 19.46
CA GLY A 69 -3.45 -5.76 20.41
C GLY A 69 -2.76 -4.51 19.86
N GLU A 70 -2.20 -3.73 20.78
CA GLU A 70 -1.42 -2.53 20.48
C GLU A 70 0.03 -2.91 20.22
N VAL A 71 0.40 -3.06 18.94
CA VAL A 71 1.75 -3.47 18.55
C VAL A 71 2.41 -2.44 17.64
N LYS A 72 3.75 -2.40 17.68
CA LYS A 72 4.54 -1.58 16.75
C LYS A 72 4.73 -2.33 15.43
N PRO A 73 4.76 -1.63 14.28
CA PRO A 73 5.23 -2.24 13.04
C PRO A 73 6.66 -2.75 13.20
N LEU A 74 6.98 -3.88 12.57
CA LEU A 74 8.34 -4.34 12.35
C LEU A 74 9.12 -3.31 11.52
N ARG A 75 8.45 -2.70 10.54
CA ARG A 75 9.02 -1.71 9.62
C ARG A 75 7.97 -0.68 9.22
N VAL A 76 8.44 0.52 8.93
CA VAL A 76 7.64 1.64 8.42
C VAL A 76 8.35 2.23 7.23
N ILE A 77 7.74 2.17 6.04
CA ILE A 77 8.25 2.84 4.84
C ILE A 77 7.46 4.14 4.69
N ARG A 78 8.16 5.27 4.88
CA ARG A 78 7.57 6.61 4.92
C ARG A 78 8.64 7.67 4.71
N GLY A 79 8.28 8.74 4.01
CA GLY A 79 9.14 9.91 3.82
C GLY A 79 9.08 10.46 2.41
N PRO A 80 9.72 11.61 2.15
CA PRO A 80 9.64 12.28 0.87
C PRO A 80 10.22 11.46 -0.30
N LYS A 81 11.24 10.62 -0.09
CA LYS A 81 11.80 9.78 -1.16
C LYS A 81 10.87 8.66 -1.57
N THR A 82 9.94 8.25 -0.71
CA THR A 82 8.92 7.24 -1.06
C THR A 82 7.99 7.74 -2.18
N GLY A 83 7.72 9.05 -2.23
CA GLY A 83 6.70 9.63 -3.11
C GLY A 83 5.26 9.22 -2.77
N ILE A 84 5.01 8.55 -1.64
CA ILE A 84 3.69 8.03 -1.28
C ILE A 84 2.84 9.16 -0.70
N HIS A 85 1.77 9.54 -1.39
CA HIS A 85 0.85 10.57 -0.89
C HIS A 85 -0.42 9.97 -0.31
N GLY A 86 -0.96 8.93 -0.95
CA GLY A 86 -2.16 8.27 -0.47
C GLY A 86 -2.34 6.90 -1.10
N ILE A 87 -1.97 5.86 -0.35
CA ILE A 87 -2.17 4.47 -0.79
C ILE A 87 -3.67 4.18 -0.94
N ARG A 88 -4.01 3.43 -1.99
CA ARG A 88 -5.39 2.97 -2.26
C ARG A 88 -5.54 1.49 -2.02
N GLN A 89 -4.69 0.68 -2.62
CA GLN A 89 -4.65 -0.76 -2.40
C GLN A 89 -3.21 -1.25 -2.45
N MET A 90 -3.00 -2.46 -1.96
CA MET A 90 -1.70 -3.14 -1.99
C MET A 90 -1.85 -4.63 -2.22
N GLN A 91 -0.77 -5.25 -2.67
CA GLN A 91 -0.55 -6.68 -2.78
C GLN A 91 0.85 -7.00 -2.27
N VAL A 92 1.06 -8.22 -1.78
CA VAL A 92 2.40 -8.75 -1.54
C VAL A 92 2.60 -9.94 -2.47
N LEU A 93 3.71 -9.92 -3.20
CA LEU A 93 4.20 -11.08 -3.93
C LEU A 93 5.28 -11.76 -3.08
N PRO A 94 5.00 -12.93 -2.47
CA PRO A 94 5.99 -13.60 -1.63
C PRO A 94 7.23 -13.98 -2.42
N LYS A 95 7.08 -14.42 -3.67
CA LYS A 95 8.24 -14.66 -4.54
C LYS A 95 8.96 -13.33 -4.81
N GLY A 96 10.17 -13.19 -4.29
CA GLY A 96 10.96 -11.95 -4.36
C GLY A 96 10.71 -10.97 -3.20
N GLY A 97 9.67 -11.17 -2.39
CA GLY A 97 9.38 -10.34 -1.23
C GLY A 97 9.04 -8.90 -1.61
N TRP A 98 8.06 -8.73 -2.49
CA TRP A 98 7.67 -7.43 -3.04
C TRP A 98 6.32 -6.97 -2.52
N ILE A 99 6.26 -5.71 -2.09
CA ILE A 99 5.03 -4.98 -1.78
C ILE A 99 4.71 -4.12 -3.00
N VAL A 100 3.55 -4.33 -3.60
CA VAL A 100 3.06 -3.53 -4.74
C VAL A 100 1.88 -2.71 -4.26
N ILE A 101 1.93 -1.39 -4.46
CA ILE A 101 0.85 -0.48 -4.07
C ILE A 101 0.33 0.30 -5.28
N THR A 102 -0.92 0.73 -5.19
CA THR A 102 -1.47 1.84 -5.97
C THR A 102 -1.56 3.07 -5.08
N GLN A 103 -1.19 4.24 -5.60
CA GLN A 103 -1.30 5.47 -4.84
C GLN A 103 -1.78 6.64 -5.71
N ILE A 104 -2.49 7.58 -5.08
CA ILE A 104 -2.84 8.87 -5.67
C ILE A 104 -2.65 9.97 -4.64
N THR A 105 -2.56 11.21 -5.12
CA THR A 105 -2.41 12.40 -4.27
C THR A 105 -3.71 12.78 -3.55
N ASP A 106 -4.80 13.01 -4.27
CA ASP A 106 -6.10 13.40 -3.70
C ASP A 106 -7.26 12.62 -4.34
N GLY A 107 -8.16 12.08 -3.49
CA GLY A 107 -9.34 11.34 -3.93
C GLY A 107 -10.46 12.23 -4.47
N GLY A 108 -10.51 13.51 -4.11
CA GLY A 108 -11.47 14.50 -4.59
C GLY A 108 -11.14 15.06 -5.98
N ILE A 109 -9.89 14.94 -6.42
CA ILE A 109 -9.47 15.41 -7.75
C ILE A 109 -9.78 14.33 -8.79
N ALA A 110 -10.40 14.70 -9.91
CA ALA A 110 -10.78 13.75 -10.96
C ALA A 110 -9.55 13.08 -11.61
N GLU A 111 -8.51 13.85 -11.89
CA GLU A 111 -7.23 13.40 -12.45
C GLU A 111 -6.09 13.88 -11.55
N PRO A 112 -5.84 13.17 -10.43
CA PRO A 112 -4.79 13.55 -9.49
C PRO A 112 -3.41 13.41 -10.14
N GLU A 113 -2.56 14.42 -9.95
CA GLU A 113 -1.16 14.35 -10.37
C GLU A 113 -0.37 13.34 -9.53
N GLY A 114 0.82 12.97 -10.01
CA GLY A 114 1.77 12.16 -9.24
C GLY A 114 1.31 10.74 -8.93
N THR A 115 0.24 10.26 -9.57
CA THR A 115 -0.25 8.89 -9.40
C THR A 115 0.74 7.84 -9.89
N PHE A 116 0.85 6.72 -9.20
CA PHE A 116 1.67 5.60 -9.66
C PHE A 116 1.28 4.25 -9.04
N VAL A 117 1.75 3.18 -9.69
CA VAL A 117 1.98 1.88 -9.07
C VAL A 117 3.44 1.81 -8.63
N GLY A 118 3.70 1.46 -7.38
CA GLY A 118 5.05 1.45 -6.82
C GLY A 118 5.37 0.14 -6.12
N VAL A 119 6.65 -0.24 -6.16
CA VAL A 119 7.14 -1.53 -5.66
C VAL A 119 8.25 -1.33 -4.65
N TRP A 120 8.09 -1.90 -3.47
CA TRP A 120 9.07 -1.91 -2.38
C TRP A 120 9.39 -3.33 -1.96
N SER A 121 10.52 -3.52 -1.27
CA SER A 121 10.80 -4.79 -0.60
C SER A 121 10.02 -4.89 0.71
N ILE A 122 9.61 -6.10 1.08
CA ILE A 122 9.18 -6.43 2.45
C ILE A 122 10.26 -6.13 3.49
N ASN A 123 11.51 -5.92 3.05
CA ASN A 123 12.63 -5.59 3.90
C ASN A 123 12.93 -4.09 4.04
N ASP A 124 12.27 -3.22 3.27
CA ASP A 124 12.56 -1.78 3.33
C ASP A 124 12.07 -1.17 4.66
N ASN A 125 12.78 -0.15 5.13
CA ASN A 125 12.43 0.59 6.35
C ASN A 125 12.94 2.04 6.24
N GLY A 126 12.13 3.01 6.67
CA GLY A 126 12.42 4.44 6.59
C GLY A 126 12.06 5.09 5.26
N ASP A 127 12.78 6.15 4.91
CA ASP A 127 12.56 6.96 3.71
C ASP A 127 13.25 6.35 2.48
N VAL A 128 12.64 5.31 1.92
CA VAL A 128 13.19 4.52 0.81
C VAL A 128 12.36 4.73 -0.46
N PRO A 129 12.96 5.11 -1.60
CA PRO A 129 12.23 5.22 -2.86
C PRO A 129 11.75 3.85 -3.36
N PRO A 130 10.70 3.80 -4.20
CA PRO A 130 10.27 2.55 -4.81
C PRO A 130 11.41 1.98 -5.67
N ARG A 131 11.61 0.67 -5.59
CA ARG A 131 12.56 -0.05 -6.44
C ARG A 131 12.15 0.00 -7.90
N TRP A 132 10.85 -0.11 -8.15
CA TRP A 132 10.26 0.12 -9.46
C TRP A 132 8.94 0.88 -9.36
N LYS A 133 8.62 1.62 -10.43
CA LYS A 133 7.45 2.50 -10.48
C LYS A 133 6.87 2.55 -11.89
N ILE A 134 5.55 2.40 -11.99
CA ILE A 134 4.77 2.74 -13.18
C ILE A 134 4.06 4.06 -12.87
N GLU A 135 4.59 5.16 -13.39
CA GLU A 135 3.96 6.49 -13.26
C GLU A 135 2.77 6.61 -14.21
N GLY A 136 1.66 7.19 -13.75
CA GLY A 136 0.55 7.53 -14.65
C GLY A 136 0.97 8.65 -15.59
N LYS A 137 0.96 8.39 -16.89
CA LYS A 137 1.39 9.29 -17.96
C LYS A 137 0.47 9.17 -19.16
N GLU A 138 0.51 10.14 -20.07
CA GLU A 138 -0.26 10.08 -21.31
C GLU A 138 0.03 8.82 -22.12
N SER A 139 1.28 8.37 -22.17
CA SER A 139 1.71 7.18 -22.91
C SER A 139 1.10 5.87 -22.43
N ASN A 140 0.65 5.81 -21.17
CA ASN A 140 0.07 4.62 -20.58
C ASN A 140 -1.35 4.83 -20.04
N ILE A 141 -1.91 6.01 -20.33
CA ILE A 141 -3.27 6.47 -20.02
C ILE A 141 -3.72 6.39 -18.56
N MET A 142 -2.92 5.90 -17.62
CA MET A 142 -3.34 5.74 -16.21
C MET A 142 -3.54 7.11 -15.55
N LYS A 143 -4.70 7.30 -14.91
CA LYS A 143 -5.16 8.58 -14.35
C LYS A 143 -5.46 8.53 -12.86
N LYS A 144 -6.14 7.49 -12.38
CA LYS A 144 -6.60 7.39 -10.99
C LYS A 144 -6.71 5.92 -10.55
N PRO A 145 -5.57 5.22 -10.38
CA PRO A 145 -5.53 3.83 -9.98
C PRO A 145 -6.13 3.64 -8.58
N ARG A 146 -6.84 2.53 -8.40
CA ARG A 146 -7.44 2.15 -7.13
C ARG A 146 -7.04 0.73 -6.75
N GLY A 147 -7.47 -0.25 -7.51
CA GLY A 147 -7.14 -1.66 -7.27
C GLY A 147 -5.89 -2.09 -8.03
N VAL A 148 -5.20 -3.11 -7.51
CA VAL A 148 -4.11 -3.82 -8.15
C VAL A 148 -4.23 -5.32 -7.90
N ALA A 149 -4.08 -6.09 -8.96
CA ALA A 149 -3.91 -7.53 -8.96
C ALA A 149 -2.63 -7.90 -9.71
N LEU A 150 -2.04 -9.05 -9.35
CA LEU A 150 -0.79 -9.54 -9.93
C LEU A 150 -1.06 -10.87 -10.62
N ASP A 151 -0.57 -11.03 -11.84
CA ASP A 151 -0.52 -12.32 -12.55
C ASP A 151 0.94 -12.74 -12.79
N PRO A 152 1.53 -13.53 -11.88
CA PRO A 152 2.91 -13.98 -12.02
C PRO A 152 3.17 -14.86 -13.23
N LYS A 153 2.15 -15.55 -13.77
CA LYS A 153 2.33 -16.49 -14.87
C LYS A 153 2.60 -15.75 -16.18
N HIS A 154 1.90 -14.64 -16.39
CA HIS A 154 2.04 -13.79 -17.57
C HIS A 154 2.92 -12.55 -17.31
N LYS A 155 3.38 -12.38 -16.07
CA LYS A 155 4.18 -11.25 -15.59
C LYS A 155 3.45 -9.92 -15.74
N GLU A 156 2.20 -9.89 -15.30
CA GLU A 156 1.32 -8.74 -15.48
C GLU A 156 0.94 -8.10 -14.14
N VAL A 157 0.83 -6.78 -14.17
CA VAL A 157 0.20 -5.98 -13.11
C VAL A 157 -1.09 -5.38 -13.68
N ILE A 158 -2.20 -5.70 -13.04
CA ILE A 158 -3.55 -5.35 -13.50
C ILE A 158 -4.10 -4.31 -12.53
N VAL A 159 -4.50 -3.15 -13.05
CA VAL A 159 -4.85 -1.96 -12.25
C VAL A 159 -6.24 -1.49 -12.63
N SER A 160 -7.14 -1.33 -11.65
CA SER A 160 -8.42 -0.65 -11.90
C SER A 160 -8.25 0.87 -11.78
N ASP A 161 -8.76 1.60 -12.77
CA ASP A 161 -8.68 3.05 -12.84
C ASP A 161 -10.08 3.68 -12.70
N MET A 162 -10.26 4.49 -11.65
CA MET A 162 -11.54 5.12 -11.33
C MET A 162 -11.94 6.21 -12.32
N ARG A 163 -10.97 6.87 -12.95
CA ARG A 163 -11.24 7.99 -13.84
C ARG A 163 -11.60 7.49 -15.23
N LEU A 164 -10.88 6.47 -15.69
CA LEU A 164 -11.11 5.86 -16.99
C LEU A 164 -12.31 4.90 -16.99
N ASN A 165 -12.81 4.49 -15.81
CA ASN A 165 -13.76 3.38 -15.68
C ASN A 165 -13.26 2.13 -16.41
N ALA A 166 -11.96 1.84 -16.26
CA ALA A 166 -11.26 0.81 -17.01
C ALA A 166 -10.37 -0.04 -16.10
N VAL A 167 -9.99 -1.21 -16.62
CA VAL A 167 -8.93 -2.04 -16.06
C VAL A 167 -7.76 -2.00 -17.05
N LEU A 168 -6.59 -1.64 -16.55
CA LEU A 168 -5.36 -1.52 -17.31
C LEU A 168 -4.46 -2.71 -16.98
N THR A 169 -3.93 -3.39 -17.99
CA THR A 169 -2.96 -4.47 -17.82
C THR A 169 -1.59 -3.99 -18.29
N PHE A 170 -0.60 -4.09 -17.41
CA PHE A 170 0.78 -3.76 -17.69
C PHE A 170 1.62 -5.03 -17.69
N TYR A 171 2.33 -5.31 -18.77
CA TYR A 171 3.40 -6.30 -18.74
C TYR A 171 4.58 -5.71 -17.94
N PHE A 172 4.98 -6.38 -16.86
CA PHE A 172 5.95 -5.87 -15.90
C PHE A 172 6.83 -7.00 -15.33
N PRO A 173 7.80 -7.52 -16.10
CA PRO A 173 8.56 -8.71 -15.77
C PRO A 173 9.54 -8.57 -14.60
N GLU A 174 9.92 -7.36 -14.22
CA GLU A 174 10.97 -7.09 -13.24
C GLU A 174 10.63 -7.58 -11.83
N ILE A 175 9.34 -7.79 -11.53
CA ILE A 175 8.89 -8.19 -10.19
C ILE A 175 8.56 -9.68 -10.04
N PHE A 176 8.71 -10.52 -11.10
CA PHE A 176 8.23 -11.92 -11.12
C PHE A 176 9.31 -12.98 -11.32
#